data_AF-Q9UNW1-F1
#
_entry.id   AF-Q9UNW1-F1
#
_cell.length_a   1.000
_cell.length_b   1.000
_cell.length_c   1.000
_cell.angle_alpha   90.00
_cell.angle_beta   90.00
_cell.angle_gamma   90.00
#
_symmetry.space_group_name_H-M   'P 1'
#
loop_
_entity.id
_entity.type
_entity.pdbx_description
1 polymer ?
#
loop_
_entity_poly.entity_id
_entity_poly.type
_entity_poly.pdbx_seq_one_letter_code
_entity_poly.pdbx_strand_id
1 'polypeptide(L)'
;MLRAPGCLLRTSVAPAAALAAALLSSLARCSLLEPRDPVASSLSPYFGTKTRYEDVNPVLLSGPEAPWRDPELLEGTCTPVQLVALIRHGTRYPTVKQIRKLRQLHGLLQARGSRDGGASSTGSRDLGAALADWPLWYADWMDGQLVEKGRQDMRQLALRLASLFPALFSRENYGRLRLITSSKHRCMDSSAAFLQGLWQHYHPGLPPPDVADMEFGPPTVNDKLMRFFDHCEKFLTEVEKNATALYHVEAFKTGPEMQNILKKVAATLQVPVNDLNADLIQVAFFTCSFDLAIKGVKSPWCDVFDIDDAKVLEYLNDLKQYWKRGYGYTINSRSSCTLFQDIFQHLDKAVEQKQRSQPISSPVILQFGHAETLLPLLSLMGYFKDKEPLTAYNYKKQMHRKFRSGLIVPYASNLIFVLYHCENAKTPKEQFRVQMLLNEKVLPLAYSQETVSFYEDLKNHYKDILQSCQTSEECELARANSTSDEL
;
A
#
# COMPACT_ATOMS: atom_id res chain seq x y z
N MET A 1 -57.59 -34.45 -45.63
CA MET A 1 -58.23 -33.96 -46.86
C MET A 1 -58.70 -32.53 -46.64
N LEU A 2 -58.24 -31.57 -47.47
CA LEU A 2 -58.98 -30.44 -48.06
C LEU A 2 -59.63 -29.43 -47.07
N ARG A 3 -59.57 -28.10 -47.18
CA ARG A 3 -59.43 -27.19 -48.33
C ARG A 3 -59.32 -25.75 -47.79
N ALA A 4 -58.61 -24.89 -48.53
CA ALA A 4 -58.65 -23.40 -48.47
C ALA A 4 -59.97 -22.86 -49.12
N PRO A 5 -60.19 -21.56 -49.43
CA PRO A 5 -59.38 -20.33 -49.25
C PRO A 5 -60.17 -19.05 -48.86
N GLY A 6 -59.49 -17.89 -48.85
CA GLY A 6 -60.06 -16.54 -49.05
C GLY A 6 -60.02 -15.66 -47.80
N CYS A 7 -59.16 -14.66 -47.69
CA CYS A 7 -59.02 -13.39 -48.45
C CYS A 7 -59.35 -12.21 -47.53
N LEU A 8 -58.31 -11.42 -47.24
CA LEU A 8 -58.26 -9.96 -47.23
C LEU A 8 -59.28 -9.19 -46.37
N LEU A 9 -58.77 -8.34 -45.46
CA LEU A 9 -58.86 -6.87 -45.60
C LEU A 9 -58.28 -6.12 -44.39
N ARG A 10 -57.55 -5.04 -44.73
CA ARG A 10 -57.49 -3.72 -44.08
C ARG A 10 -56.52 -3.46 -42.91
N THR A 11 -55.43 -2.83 -43.35
CA THR A 11 -54.73 -1.65 -42.83
C THR A 11 -55.56 -0.60 -42.06
N SER A 12 -54.99 -0.06 -40.97
CA SER A 12 -54.94 1.40 -40.67
C SER A 12 -53.97 1.71 -39.50
N VAL A 13 -52.82 2.32 -39.82
CA VAL A 13 -52.14 3.51 -39.21
C VAL A 13 -52.74 4.03 -37.89
N ALA A 14 -52.02 4.35 -36.79
CA ALA A 14 -50.59 4.56 -36.47
C ALA A 14 -50.34 4.44 -34.95
N PRO A 15 -49.11 4.09 -34.53
CA PRO A 15 -48.49 4.76 -33.38
C PRO A 15 -47.02 5.09 -33.65
N ALA A 16 -46.72 6.34 -34.04
CA ALA A 16 -45.35 6.82 -34.21
C ALA A 16 -44.94 7.94 -33.22
N ALA A 17 -45.74 8.19 -32.17
CA ALA A 17 -45.41 9.21 -31.16
C ALA A 17 -44.82 8.62 -29.85
N ALA A 18 -44.94 7.32 -29.58
CA ALA A 18 -44.46 6.73 -28.33
C ALA A 18 -42.96 6.38 -28.33
N LEU A 19 -42.30 6.31 -29.49
CA LEU A 19 -40.89 5.92 -29.59
C LEU A 19 -39.90 7.07 -29.34
N ALA A 20 -40.34 8.34 -29.41
CA ALA A 20 -39.46 9.47 -29.10
C ALA A 20 -39.22 9.66 -27.60
N ALA A 21 -40.22 9.33 -26.75
CA ALA A 21 -40.08 9.43 -25.29
C ALA A 21 -39.18 8.33 -24.71
N ALA A 22 -39.03 7.19 -25.40
CA ALA A 22 -38.14 6.10 -24.98
C ALA A 22 -36.65 6.35 -25.29
N LEU A 23 -36.33 7.29 -26.20
CA LEU A 23 -34.94 7.62 -26.55
C LEU A 23 -34.33 8.71 -25.66
N LEU A 24 -35.15 9.48 -24.94
CA LEU A 24 -34.66 10.48 -23.97
C LEU A 24 -34.42 9.90 -22.57
N SER A 25 -34.98 8.73 -22.25
CA SER A 25 -34.76 8.06 -20.95
C SER A 25 -33.55 7.12 -20.92
N SER A 26 -32.95 6.79 -22.08
CA SER A 26 -31.75 5.95 -22.14
C SER A 26 -30.43 6.71 -21.92
N LEU A 27 -30.43 8.05 -21.95
CA LEU A 27 -29.24 8.86 -21.63
C LEU A 27 -29.11 9.23 -20.15
N ALA A 28 -30.07 8.86 -19.30
CA ALA A 28 -29.98 9.03 -17.85
C ALA A 28 -29.19 7.91 -17.13
N ARG A 29 -28.68 6.91 -17.88
CA ARG A 29 -27.76 5.89 -17.36
C ARG A 29 -26.36 6.10 -17.94
N CYS A 30 -25.71 7.20 -17.59
CA CYS A 30 -24.27 7.32 -17.80
C CYS A 30 -23.63 8.12 -16.65
N SER A 31 -22.71 7.45 -15.97
CA SER A 31 -21.85 7.95 -14.90
C SER A 31 -22.53 8.00 -13.54
N LEU A 32 -22.50 6.86 -12.83
CA LEU A 32 -22.16 6.90 -11.42
C LEU A 32 -20.92 7.81 -11.32
N LEU A 33 -21.10 9.05 -10.89
CA LEU A 33 -19.96 9.89 -10.54
C LEU A 33 -19.26 9.12 -9.42
N GLU A 34 -18.08 8.59 -9.71
CA GLU A 34 -17.09 8.25 -8.69
C GLU A 34 -17.12 9.38 -7.65
N PRO A 35 -17.18 9.06 -6.35
CA PRO A 35 -17.16 10.08 -5.30
C PRO A 35 -15.96 10.99 -5.53
N ARG A 36 -16.20 12.23 -5.98
CA ARG A 36 -15.12 13.18 -6.18
C ARG A 36 -14.66 13.61 -4.80
N ASP A 37 -13.49 13.13 -4.39
CA ASP A 37 -12.80 13.65 -3.22
C ASP A 37 -12.51 15.15 -3.45
N PRO A 38 -13.12 16.06 -2.67
CA PRO A 38 -12.97 17.50 -2.86
C PRO A 38 -11.52 17.97 -2.64
N VAL A 39 -10.69 17.17 -1.97
CA VAL A 39 -9.29 17.49 -1.68
C VAL A 39 -8.32 16.80 -2.64
N ALA A 40 -8.76 15.74 -3.34
CA ALA A 40 -7.86 14.95 -4.19
C ALA A 40 -7.18 15.81 -5.27
N SER A 41 -5.88 15.60 -5.41
CA SER A 41 -5.09 16.17 -6.49
C SER A 41 -5.04 15.20 -7.66
N SER A 42 -4.93 15.72 -8.89
CA SER A 42 -4.59 14.89 -10.06
C SER A 42 -3.25 14.15 -9.90
N LEU A 43 -2.43 14.58 -8.93
CA LEU A 43 -1.15 13.97 -8.57
C LEU A 43 -1.28 12.76 -7.62
N SER A 44 -2.43 12.56 -6.96
CA SER A 44 -2.65 11.50 -5.95
C SER A 44 -2.19 10.09 -6.37
N PRO A 45 -2.42 9.65 -7.63
CA PRO A 45 -1.97 8.32 -8.07
C PRO A 45 -0.45 8.12 -8.14
N TYR A 46 0.36 9.17 -7.97
CA TYR A 46 1.80 9.19 -8.25
C TYR A 46 2.67 9.44 -7.01
N PHE A 47 2.09 9.53 -5.80
CA PHE A 47 2.85 9.77 -4.57
C PHE A 47 3.62 8.55 -4.04
N GLY A 48 3.70 7.46 -4.80
CA GLY A 48 4.41 6.24 -4.41
C GLY A 48 3.96 5.76 -3.03
N THR A 49 4.89 5.30 -2.20
CA THR A 49 4.59 4.84 -0.82
C THR A 49 3.91 5.88 0.10
N LYS A 50 3.70 7.14 -0.33
CA LYS A 50 3.03 8.21 0.44
C LYS A 50 1.59 8.44 -0.03
N THR A 51 1.12 7.68 -1.01
CA THR A 51 -0.29 7.64 -1.45
C THR A 51 -1.22 7.29 -0.27
N ARG A 52 -2.37 7.97 -0.19
CA ARG A 52 -3.39 7.72 0.83
C ARG A 52 -4.07 6.38 0.56
N TYR A 53 -4.60 5.76 1.59
CA TYR A 53 -5.22 4.45 1.44
C TYR A 53 -6.48 4.51 0.56
N GLU A 54 -7.30 5.56 0.74
CA GLU A 54 -8.48 5.85 -0.07
C GLU A 54 -8.18 6.15 -1.54
N ASP A 55 -6.95 6.57 -1.91
CA ASP A 55 -6.57 6.76 -3.32
C ASP A 55 -6.41 5.42 -4.06
N VAL A 56 -6.12 4.33 -3.34
CA VAL A 56 -6.04 2.96 -3.88
C VAL A 56 -7.39 2.23 -3.73
N ASN A 57 -8.24 2.72 -2.83
CA ASN A 57 -9.56 2.19 -2.52
C ASN A 57 -10.61 3.33 -2.53
N PRO A 58 -10.97 3.87 -3.72
CA PRO A 58 -11.84 5.06 -3.83
C PRO A 58 -13.24 4.86 -3.25
N VAL A 59 -13.71 3.61 -3.14
CA VAL A 59 -14.97 3.26 -2.46
C VAL A 59 -15.00 3.72 -0.99
N LEU A 60 -13.83 3.86 -0.35
CA LEU A 60 -13.72 4.32 1.04
C LEU A 60 -14.02 5.80 1.22
N LEU A 61 -14.06 6.60 0.14
CA LEU A 61 -14.41 8.02 0.21
C LEU A 61 -15.88 8.23 0.61
N SER A 62 -16.78 7.32 0.23
CA SER A 62 -18.21 7.40 0.57
C SER A 62 -18.59 6.63 1.82
N GLY A 63 -17.82 5.61 2.20
CA GLY A 63 -18.14 4.72 3.32
C GLY A 63 -16.87 4.16 3.94
N PRO A 64 -16.08 4.96 4.67
CA PRO A 64 -14.76 4.54 5.13
C PRO A 64 -14.82 3.42 6.17
N GLU A 65 -15.93 3.26 6.89
CA GLU A 65 -16.13 2.21 7.90
C GLU A 65 -16.86 0.97 7.36
N ALA A 66 -17.62 1.13 6.26
CA ALA A 66 -18.39 0.04 5.68
C ALA A 66 -17.45 -0.89 4.89
N PRO A 67 -17.55 -2.21 5.06
CA PRO A 67 -16.74 -3.13 4.26
C PRO A 67 -17.21 -3.07 2.80
N TRP A 68 -16.25 -3.00 1.87
CA TRP A 68 -16.50 -3.36 0.49
C TRP A 68 -16.09 -4.82 0.30
N ARG A 69 -17.06 -5.69 0.04
CA ARG A 69 -16.80 -7.10 -0.22
C ARG A 69 -16.41 -7.28 -1.68
N ASP A 70 -15.18 -7.71 -1.91
CA ASP A 70 -14.71 -8.10 -3.24
C ASP A 70 -15.57 -9.27 -3.78
N PRO A 71 -16.13 -9.17 -5.00
CA PRO A 71 -16.91 -10.25 -5.61
C PRO A 71 -16.16 -11.58 -5.76
N GLU A 72 -14.83 -11.57 -5.79
CA GLU A 72 -13.99 -12.76 -5.89
C GLU A 72 -13.69 -13.39 -4.51
N LEU A 73 -14.11 -12.76 -3.42
CA LEU A 73 -13.93 -13.27 -2.06
C LEU A 73 -14.83 -14.51 -1.86
N LEU A 74 -14.21 -15.62 -1.45
CA LEU A 74 -14.85 -16.94 -1.40
C LEU A 74 -16.12 -16.93 -0.52
N GLU A 75 -17.18 -17.52 -1.06
CA GLU A 75 -18.49 -17.68 -0.44
C GLU A 75 -18.98 -19.13 -0.45
N GLY A 76 -20.03 -19.39 0.32
CA GLY A 76 -20.74 -20.66 0.34
C GLY A 76 -20.22 -21.61 1.42
N THR A 77 -20.00 -22.87 1.05
CA THR A 77 -19.75 -23.98 1.98
C THR A 77 -18.35 -24.00 2.60
N CYS A 78 -17.51 -23.02 2.23
CA CYS A 78 -16.19 -22.81 2.79
C CYS A 78 -16.23 -21.66 3.81
N THR A 79 -15.92 -21.95 5.06
CA THR A 79 -15.94 -20.96 6.15
C THR A 79 -14.53 -20.51 6.49
N PRO A 80 -14.28 -19.21 6.71
CA PRO A 80 -12.96 -18.74 7.13
C PRO A 80 -12.67 -19.24 8.55
N VAL A 81 -11.49 -19.85 8.75
CA VAL A 81 -11.05 -20.43 10.04
C VAL A 81 -9.81 -19.73 10.61
N GLN A 82 -9.03 -19.04 9.79
CA GLN A 82 -7.93 -18.20 10.24
C GLN A 82 -7.67 -17.03 9.29
N LEU A 83 -7.28 -15.90 9.85
CA LEU A 83 -6.80 -14.73 9.14
C LEU A 83 -5.42 -14.32 9.69
N VAL A 84 -4.44 -14.23 8.80
CA VAL A 84 -3.09 -13.72 9.10
C VAL A 84 -2.87 -12.45 8.28
N ALA A 85 -2.82 -11.29 8.95
CA ALA A 85 -2.71 -10.00 8.29
C ALA A 85 -1.39 -9.31 8.62
N LEU A 86 -0.67 -8.92 7.58
CA LEU A 86 0.44 -7.99 7.63
C LEU A 86 -0.05 -6.61 7.28
N ILE A 87 0.12 -5.66 8.20
CA ILE A 87 -0.47 -4.33 8.10
C ILE A 87 0.64 -3.30 8.21
N ARG A 88 0.81 -2.46 7.18
CA ARG A 88 1.66 -1.28 7.26
C ARG A 88 1.00 -0.26 8.18
N HIS A 89 1.80 0.42 9.00
CA HIS A 89 1.32 1.58 9.76
C HIS A 89 0.51 2.59 8.91
N GLY A 90 -0.40 3.31 9.55
CA GLY A 90 -1.20 4.35 8.91
C GLY A 90 -0.41 5.59 8.50
N THR A 91 -1.13 6.62 8.08
CA THR A 91 -0.58 7.94 7.72
C THR A 91 0.27 8.53 8.85
N ARG A 92 1.43 9.10 8.48
CA ARG A 92 2.40 9.65 9.44
C ARG A 92 2.95 11.00 8.97
N TYR A 93 3.52 11.74 9.91
CA TYR A 93 4.31 12.93 9.60
C TYR A 93 5.53 12.61 8.73
N PRO A 94 6.09 13.61 8.02
CA PRO A 94 7.36 13.45 7.32
C PRO A 94 8.49 13.09 8.29
N THR A 95 9.56 12.49 7.76
CA THR A 95 10.77 12.25 8.58
C THR A 95 11.55 13.54 8.79
N VAL A 96 12.36 13.62 9.85
CA VAL A 96 13.22 14.79 10.13
C VAL A 96 14.11 15.16 8.94
N LYS A 97 14.60 14.16 8.18
CA LYS A 97 15.37 14.40 6.94
C LYS A 97 14.55 15.13 5.88
N GLN A 98 13.26 14.80 5.74
CA GLN A 98 12.36 15.48 4.81
C GLN A 98 11.98 16.87 5.32
N ILE A 99 11.73 17.01 6.63
CA ILE A 99 11.40 18.28 7.26
C ILE A 99 12.54 19.29 7.08
N ARG A 100 13.79 18.90 7.33
CA ARG A 100 14.96 19.79 7.14
C ARG A 100 15.13 20.24 5.69
N LYS A 101 14.90 19.35 4.72
CA LYS A 101 14.90 19.70 3.29
C LYS A 101 13.74 20.63 2.91
N LEU A 102 12.57 20.46 3.52
CA LEU A 102 11.45 21.38 3.32
C LEU A 102 11.77 22.77 3.86
N ARG A 103 12.42 22.86 5.03
CA ARG A 103 12.91 24.15 5.57
C ARG A 103 13.96 24.78 4.67
N GLN A 104 14.87 23.99 4.10
CA GLN A 104 15.84 24.48 3.12
C GLN A 104 15.14 25.09 1.90
N LEU A 105 14.16 24.40 1.32
CA LEU A 105 13.35 24.93 0.21
C LEU A 105 12.62 26.22 0.59
N HIS A 106 11.99 26.25 1.76
CA HIS A 106 11.31 27.44 2.24
C HIS A 106 12.26 28.62 2.44
N GLY A 107 13.48 28.39 2.93
CA GLY A 107 14.52 29.42 3.03
C GLY A 107 14.94 29.98 1.66
N LEU A 108 15.03 29.14 0.62
CA LEU A 108 15.29 29.59 -0.76
C LEU A 108 14.16 30.49 -1.28
N LEU A 109 12.91 30.12 -1.00
CA LEU A 109 11.73 30.89 -1.40
C LEU A 109 11.64 32.25 -0.70
N GLN A 110 11.99 32.31 0.59
CA GLN A 110 12.04 33.57 1.34
C GLN A 110 13.17 34.49 0.88
N ALA A 111 14.36 33.94 0.59
CA ALA A 111 15.50 34.71 0.09
C ALA A 111 15.26 35.30 -1.31
N ARG A 112 14.35 34.71 -2.10
CA ARG A 112 13.90 35.28 -3.38
C ARG A 112 13.28 36.67 -3.19
N GLY A 113 12.38 36.83 -2.23
CA GLY A 113 11.65 38.08 -1.99
C GLY A 113 12.56 39.26 -1.60
N SER A 114 13.73 38.98 -1.03
CA SER A 114 14.73 40.01 -0.73
C SER A 114 15.54 40.48 -1.94
N ARG A 115 15.53 39.74 -3.06
CA ARG A 115 16.30 40.09 -4.28
C ARG A 115 15.49 40.93 -5.27
N ASP A 116 14.17 40.70 -5.35
CA ASP A 116 13.30 41.40 -6.30
C ASP A 116 12.52 42.52 -5.60
N GLY A 117 13.13 43.71 -5.52
CA GLY A 117 12.43 44.96 -5.16
C GLY A 117 11.47 45.47 -6.25
N GLY A 118 11.01 44.61 -7.16
CA GLY A 118 10.21 44.98 -8.33
C GLY A 118 9.03 44.03 -8.51
N ALA A 119 7.82 44.59 -8.49
CA ALA A 119 6.59 43.89 -8.82
C ALA A 119 6.72 43.23 -10.21
N SER A 120 6.76 41.90 -10.27
CA SER A 120 6.64 41.19 -11.55
C SER A 120 5.24 41.45 -12.12
N SER A 121 5.16 42.13 -13.25
CA SER A 121 3.95 42.60 -13.92
C SER A 121 3.19 41.52 -14.72
N THR A 122 3.41 40.24 -14.44
CA THR A 122 2.70 39.14 -15.10
C THR A 122 1.56 38.67 -14.20
N GLY A 123 0.32 38.76 -14.68
CA GLY A 123 -0.89 38.31 -13.97
C GLY A 123 -0.98 36.81 -13.62
N SER A 124 0.12 36.05 -13.71
CA SER A 124 0.22 34.72 -13.12
C SER A 124 0.42 34.85 -11.62
N ARG A 125 -0.42 34.17 -10.82
CA ARG A 125 -0.23 34.03 -9.37
C ARG A 125 1.21 33.56 -9.10
N ASP A 126 2.00 34.39 -8.45
CA ASP A 126 3.38 34.06 -8.10
C ASP A 126 3.40 32.91 -7.09
N LEU A 127 3.63 31.70 -7.59
CA LEU A 127 3.60 30.49 -6.77
C LEU A 127 4.78 30.45 -5.78
N GLY A 128 5.92 31.03 -6.16
CA GLY A 128 7.07 31.16 -5.28
C GLY A 128 6.77 32.04 -4.07
N ALA A 129 6.12 33.19 -4.26
CA ALA A 129 5.64 34.04 -3.18
C ALA A 129 4.62 33.32 -2.29
N ALA A 130 3.62 32.68 -2.90
CA ALA A 130 2.60 31.95 -2.16
C ALA A 130 3.18 30.83 -1.28
N LEU A 131 4.26 30.18 -1.74
CA LEU A 131 4.97 29.15 -0.99
C LEU A 131 5.96 29.71 0.05
N ALA A 132 6.51 30.90 -0.17
CA ALA A 132 7.33 31.61 0.83
C ALA A 132 6.50 32.02 2.06
N ASP A 133 5.22 32.36 1.85
CA ASP A 133 4.27 32.68 2.92
C ASP A 133 3.52 31.46 3.44
N TRP A 134 3.65 30.30 2.79
CA TRP A 134 2.94 29.09 3.20
C TRP A 134 3.49 28.57 4.54
N PRO A 135 2.62 28.29 5.53
CA PRO A 135 3.08 27.87 6.84
C PRO A 135 3.88 26.56 6.83
N LEU A 136 5.03 26.55 7.50
CA LEU A 136 5.79 25.34 7.79
C LEU A 136 5.19 24.58 8.97
N TRP A 137 4.20 23.71 8.71
CA TRP A 137 3.52 22.94 9.77
C TRP A 137 4.36 21.85 10.44
N TYR A 138 5.45 21.40 9.80
CA TYR A 138 6.18 20.22 10.23
C TYR A 138 7.44 20.57 11.04
N ALA A 139 7.49 20.11 12.28
CA ALA A 139 8.59 20.33 13.23
C ALA A 139 9.43 19.06 13.44
N ASP A 140 10.70 19.20 13.84
CA ASP A 140 11.62 18.06 13.97
C ASP A 140 11.12 16.99 14.96
N TRP A 141 10.44 17.41 16.03
CA TRP A 141 9.88 16.50 17.03
C TRP A 141 8.78 15.58 16.46
N MET A 142 8.16 15.93 15.32
CA MET A 142 7.13 15.12 14.66
C MET A 142 7.69 13.90 13.90
N ASP A 143 9.02 13.73 13.81
CA ASP A 143 9.75 12.76 12.98
C ASP A 143 9.05 11.40 12.82
N GLY A 144 8.35 11.24 11.70
CA GLY A 144 7.72 9.97 11.33
C GLY A 144 6.67 9.44 12.32
N GLN A 145 6.17 10.26 13.24
CA GLN A 145 5.10 9.89 14.18
C GLN A 145 3.76 9.69 13.46
N LEU A 146 2.90 8.83 13.99
CA LEU A 146 1.56 8.59 13.43
C LEU A 146 0.67 9.82 13.67
N VAL A 147 -0.07 10.23 12.63
CA VAL A 147 -1.03 11.33 12.74
C VAL A 147 -2.42 10.79 13.02
N GLU A 148 -3.38 11.67 13.34
CA GLU A 148 -4.76 11.25 13.62
C GLU A 148 -5.41 10.54 12.43
N LYS A 149 -5.18 11.00 11.19
CA LYS A 149 -5.58 10.26 9.98
C LYS A 149 -5.02 8.83 9.97
N GLY A 150 -3.79 8.63 10.42
CA GLY A 150 -3.18 7.30 10.54
C GLY A 150 -3.83 6.40 11.59
N ARG A 151 -4.33 6.99 12.70
CA ARG A 151 -5.14 6.25 13.69
C ARG A 151 -6.51 5.89 13.11
N GLN A 152 -7.12 6.84 12.40
CA GLN A 152 -8.38 6.63 11.69
C GLN A 152 -8.27 5.52 10.63
N ASP A 153 -7.20 5.51 9.83
CA ASP A 153 -6.91 4.46 8.84
C ASP A 153 -7.01 3.06 9.48
N MET A 154 -6.44 2.90 10.68
CA MET A 154 -6.40 1.63 11.42
C MET A 154 -7.72 1.27 12.10
N ARG A 155 -8.40 2.24 12.74
CA ARG A 155 -9.73 2.01 13.34
C ARG A 155 -10.73 1.55 12.29
N GLN A 156 -10.73 2.22 11.14
CA GLN A 156 -11.63 1.91 10.04
C GLN A 156 -11.28 0.58 9.37
N LEU A 157 -9.99 0.27 9.19
CA LEU A 157 -9.57 -1.06 8.73
C LEU A 157 -10.05 -2.17 9.67
N ALA A 158 -9.96 -1.98 10.98
CA ALA A 158 -10.46 -2.93 11.96
C ALA A 158 -11.97 -3.18 11.82
N LEU A 159 -12.77 -2.11 11.68
CA LEU A 159 -14.22 -2.18 11.48
C LEU A 159 -14.59 -2.93 10.20
N ARG A 160 -13.87 -2.68 9.09
CA ARG A 160 -14.10 -3.35 7.81
C ARG A 160 -13.73 -4.82 7.87
N LEU A 161 -12.57 -5.17 8.42
CA LEU A 161 -12.14 -6.58 8.55
C LEU A 161 -13.04 -7.37 9.49
N ALA A 162 -13.47 -6.78 10.62
CA ALA A 162 -14.41 -7.43 11.53
C ALA A 162 -15.76 -7.69 10.87
N SER A 163 -16.25 -6.72 10.07
CA SER A 163 -17.49 -6.87 9.31
C SER A 163 -17.37 -7.87 8.14
N LEU A 164 -16.19 -7.98 7.50
CA LEU A 164 -15.95 -8.92 6.41
C LEU A 164 -15.80 -10.38 6.89
N PHE A 165 -15.24 -10.58 8.09
CA PHE A 165 -14.95 -11.90 8.64
C PHE A 165 -15.55 -12.07 10.06
N PRO A 166 -16.88 -11.97 10.22
CA PRO A 166 -17.52 -11.93 11.54
C PRO A 166 -17.29 -13.19 12.37
N ALA A 167 -17.13 -14.36 11.73
CA ALA A 167 -16.81 -15.61 12.43
C ALA A 167 -15.40 -15.61 13.04
N LEU A 168 -14.45 -14.88 12.45
CA LEU A 168 -13.08 -14.75 12.96
C LEU A 168 -12.95 -13.63 13.99
N PHE A 169 -13.66 -12.53 13.79
CA PHE A 169 -13.75 -11.42 14.74
C PHE A 169 -14.98 -11.58 15.64
N SER A 170 -15.18 -12.76 16.24
CA SER A 170 -16.25 -13.00 17.20
C SER A 170 -15.77 -12.76 18.63
N ARG A 171 -16.71 -12.54 19.58
CA ARG A 171 -16.39 -12.35 21.00
C ARG A 171 -15.61 -13.51 21.61
N GLU A 172 -15.90 -14.72 21.17
CA GLU A 172 -15.24 -15.96 21.63
C GLU A 172 -13.78 -16.07 21.19
N ASN A 173 -13.37 -15.26 20.21
CA ASN A 173 -12.01 -15.25 19.68
C ASN A 173 -11.10 -14.20 20.33
N TYR A 174 -11.61 -13.31 21.22
CA TYR A 174 -10.85 -12.19 21.80
C TYR A 174 -9.51 -12.61 22.40
N GLY A 175 -9.55 -13.53 23.37
CA GLY A 175 -8.35 -14.03 24.05
C GLY A 175 -7.44 -14.90 23.17
N ARG A 176 -7.85 -15.16 21.92
CA ARG A 176 -7.08 -15.92 20.92
C ARG A 176 -6.56 -15.03 19.79
N LEU A 177 -6.90 -13.75 19.75
CA LEU A 177 -6.30 -12.79 18.84
C LEU A 177 -4.81 -12.63 19.19
N ARG A 178 -3.95 -12.61 18.18
CA ARG A 178 -2.52 -12.33 18.35
C ARG A 178 -2.16 -11.06 17.63
N LEU A 179 -1.54 -10.14 18.36
CA LEU A 179 -1.06 -8.89 17.80
C LEU A 179 0.46 -8.78 17.98
N ILE A 180 1.16 -8.68 16.87
CA ILE A 180 2.60 -8.48 16.79
C ILE A 180 2.87 -7.14 16.12
N THR A 181 3.89 -6.42 16.55
CA THR A 181 4.22 -5.11 15.99
C THR A 181 5.73 -4.85 16.02
N SER A 182 6.21 -3.98 15.15
CA SER A 182 7.55 -3.42 15.30
C SER A 182 7.59 -2.36 16.41
N SER A 183 8.75 -2.15 17.00
CA SER A 183 8.97 -1.18 18.09
C SER A 183 8.77 0.30 17.71
N LYS A 184 8.60 0.63 16.43
CA LYS A 184 8.45 2.04 16.02
C LYS A 184 7.12 2.59 16.52
N HIS A 185 7.16 3.79 17.11
CA HIS A 185 5.99 4.53 17.60
C HIS A 185 4.80 4.47 16.64
N ARG A 186 5.02 4.72 15.35
CA ARG A 186 3.96 4.66 14.34
C ARG A 186 3.28 3.30 14.18
N CYS A 187 4.00 2.20 14.40
CA CYS A 187 3.44 0.84 14.37
C CYS A 187 2.75 0.49 15.69
N MET A 188 3.34 0.88 16.83
CA MET A 188 2.69 0.76 18.14
C MET A 188 1.35 1.51 18.18
N ASP A 189 1.35 2.79 17.79
CA ASP A 189 0.14 3.61 17.70
C ASP A 189 -0.87 3.06 16.70
N SER A 190 -0.40 2.49 15.57
CA SER A 190 -1.28 1.87 14.59
C SER A 190 -1.94 0.61 15.14
N SER A 191 -1.19 -0.23 15.86
CA SER A 191 -1.74 -1.40 16.53
C SER A 191 -2.75 -1.03 17.62
N ALA A 192 -2.45 -0.03 18.44
CA ALA A 192 -3.37 0.48 19.45
C ALA A 192 -4.66 1.03 18.81
N ALA A 193 -4.53 1.82 17.74
CA ALA A 193 -5.68 2.35 17.01
C ALA A 193 -6.52 1.24 16.35
N PHE A 194 -5.90 0.18 15.84
CA PHE A 194 -6.64 -0.98 15.33
C PHE A 194 -7.45 -1.66 16.44
N LEU A 195 -6.85 -1.87 17.62
CA LEU A 195 -7.56 -2.43 18.78
C LEU A 195 -8.71 -1.52 19.26
N GLN A 196 -8.55 -0.20 19.20
CA GLN A 196 -9.64 0.75 19.44
C GLN A 196 -10.80 0.58 18.44
N GLY A 197 -10.49 0.32 17.15
CA GLY A 197 -11.51 0.04 16.14
C GLY A 197 -12.24 -1.28 16.39
N LEU A 198 -11.53 -2.32 16.83
CA LEU A 198 -12.15 -3.58 17.28
C LEU A 198 -13.04 -3.36 18.51
N TRP A 199 -12.55 -2.62 19.52
CA TRP A 199 -13.36 -2.27 20.68
C TRP A 199 -14.67 -1.59 20.26
N GLN A 200 -14.61 -0.60 19.37
CA GLN A 200 -15.80 0.08 18.85
C GLN A 200 -16.75 -0.89 18.13
N HIS A 201 -16.23 -1.83 17.33
CA HIS A 201 -17.04 -2.85 16.67
C HIS A 201 -17.83 -3.68 17.69
N TYR A 202 -17.17 -4.07 18.78
CA TYR A 202 -17.72 -4.97 19.78
C TYR A 202 -18.58 -4.31 20.85
N HIS A 203 -18.27 -3.06 21.17
CA HIS A 203 -18.91 -2.26 22.20
C HIS A 203 -19.37 -0.91 21.63
N PRO A 204 -20.34 -0.88 20.69
CA PRO A 204 -20.80 0.36 20.09
C PRO A 204 -21.24 1.37 21.15
N GLY A 205 -20.74 2.59 21.05
CA GLY A 205 -21.07 3.69 21.97
C GLY A 205 -20.26 3.74 23.27
N LEU A 206 -19.41 2.74 23.55
CA LEU A 206 -18.49 2.80 24.70
C LEU A 206 -17.13 3.36 24.29
N PRO A 207 -16.52 4.27 25.07
CA PRO A 207 -15.16 4.72 24.82
C PRO A 207 -14.17 3.55 25.00
N PRO A 208 -13.12 3.45 24.19
CA PRO A 208 -12.11 2.42 24.37
C PRO A 208 -11.32 2.66 25.67
N PRO A 209 -11.07 1.62 26.49
CA PRO A 209 -10.16 1.72 27.62
C PRO A 209 -8.71 1.80 27.12
N ASP A 210 -7.76 1.90 28.05
CA ASP A 210 -6.35 1.72 27.71
C ASP A 210 -6.11 0.32 27.12
N VAL A 211 -5.17 0.21 26.17
CA VAL A 211 -4.89 -1.04 25.45
C VAL A 211 -4.49 -2.18 26.40
N ALA A 212 -3.87 -1.86 27.54
CA ALA A 212 -3.51 -2.84 28.56
C ALA A 212 -4.73 -3.48 29.25
N ASP A 213 -5.87 -2.79 29.25
CA ASP A 213 -7.11 -3.21 29.90
C ASP A 213 -8.13 -3.83 28.93
N MET A 214 -7.81 -3.88 27.63
CA MET A 214 -8.67 -4.49 26.61
C MET A 214 -8.58 -6.03 26.68
N GLU A 215 -9.70 -6.72 26.39
CA GLU A 215 -9.77 -8.20 26.48
C GLU A 215 -8.87 -8.93 25.46
N PHE A 216 -8.37 -8.23 24.43
CA PHE A 216 -7.48 -8.78 23.40
C PHE A 216 -6.04 -8.98 23.89
N GLY A 217 -5.65 -8.29 24.97
CA GLY A 217 -4.27 -8.18 25.43
C GLY A 217 -3.42 -7.18 24.62
N PRO A 218 -2.25 -6.77 25.16
CA PRO A 218 -1.43 -5.74 24.53
C PRO A 218 -0.65 -6.27 23.30
N PRO A 219 -0.30 -5.38 22.34
CA PRO A 219 0.65 -5.68 21.27
C PRO A 219 1.98 -6.26 21.78
N THR A 220 2.45 -7.35 21.19
CA THR A 220 3.81 -7.88 21.44
C THR A 220 4.79 -7.32 20.43
N VAL A 221 5.90 -6.75 20.90
CA VAL A 221 6.97 -6.22 20.03
C VAL A 221 7.85 -7.37 19.55
N ASN A 222 8.04 -7.50 18.23
CA ASN A 222 8.98 -8.44 17.62
C ASN A 222 9.67 -7.83 16.40
N ASP A 223 10.78 -7.14 16.61
CA ASP A 223 11.54 -6.49 15.53
C ASP A 223 12.30 -7.47 14.63
N LYS A 224 12.71 -8.63 15.15
CA LYS A 224 13.34 -9.67 14.30
C LYS A 224 12.40 -10.12 13.19
N LEU A 225 11.10 -10.19 13.49
CA LEU A 225 10.05 -10.53 12.53
C LEU A 225 9.59 -9.31 11.71
N MET A 226 9.23 -8.20 12.37
CA MET A 226 8.58 -7.05 11.70
C MET A 226 9.56 -6.04 11.09
N ARG A 227 10.85 -6.14 11.43
CA ARG A 227 11.97 -5.34 10.91
C ARG A 227 13.15 -6.22 10.53
N PHE A 228 12.91 -7.41 9.97
CA PHE A 228 13.97 -8.34 9.52
C PHE A 228 15.08 -7.63 8.71
N PHE A 229 14.73 -6.61 7.92
CA PHE A 229 15.65 -5.81 7.11
C PHE A 229 16.68 -5.00 7.93
N ASP A 230 16.43 -4.72 9.20
CA ASP A 230 17.39 -4.10 10.12
C ASP A 230 18.25 -5.14 10.86
N HIS A 231 17.90 -6.42 10.76
CA HIS A 231 18.57 -7.52 11.46
C HIS A 231 19.27 -8.50 10.51
N CYS A 232 19.19 -8.24 9.20
CA CYS A 232 19.81 -9.07 8.17
C CYS A 232 21.17 -8.48 7.78
N GLU A 233 22.27 -9.03 8.31
CA GLU A 233 23.62 -8.47 8.15
C GLU A 233 24.06 -8.37 6.68
N LYS A 234 23.79 -9.42 5.90
CA LYS A 234 24.07 -9.44 4.46
C LYS A 234 23.34 -8.32 3.72
N PHE A 235 22.04 -8.15 3.97
CA PHE A 235 21.26 -7.05 3.40
C PHE A 235 21.82 -5.68 3.80
N LEU A 236 22.14 -5.51 5.07
CA LEU A 236 22.70 -4.26 5.58
C LEU A 236 24.01 -3.90 4.88
N THR A 237 24.85 -4.91 4.63
CA THR A 237 26.18 -4.74 4.03
C THR A 237 26.10 -4.56 2.52
N GLU A 238 25.41 -5.45 1.82
CA GLU A 238 25.38 -5.49 0.35
C GLU A 238 24.46 -4.44 -0.26
N VAL A 239 23.46 -3.94 0.48
CA VAL A 239 22.42 -3.03 -0.04
C VAL A 239 22.27 -1.76 0.77
N GLU A 240 22.03 -1.84 2.09
CA GLU A 240 21.70 -0.64 2.89
C GLU A 240 22.90 0.32 3.03
N LYS A 241 24.09 -0.22 3.29
CA LYS A 241 25.35 0.53 3.47
C LYS A 241 26.20 0.59 2.20
N ASN A 242 25.83 -0.13 1.15
CA ASN A 242 26.56 -0.15 -0.11
C ASN A 242 26.18 1.04 -0.99
N ALA A 243 27.13 1.96 -1.21
CA ALA A 243 26.92 3.15 -2.02
C ALA A 243 26.57 2.85 -3.49
N THR A 244 26.98 1.70 -4.04
CA THR A 244 26.70 1.34 -5.43
C THR A 244 25.35 0.65 -5.60
N ALA A 245 24.73 0.16 -4.52
CA ALA A 245 23.48 -0.59 -4.59
C ALA A 245 22.29 0.24 -5.11
N LEU A 246 22.38 1.56 -5.03
CA LEU A 246 21.38 2.50 -5.53
C LEU A 246 21.83 3.22 -6.81
N TYR A 247 22.75 2.64 -7.56
CA TYR A 247 23.27 3.21 -8.82
C TYR A 247 22.16 3.76 -9.72
N HIS A 248 21.11 2.98 -10.00
CA HIS A 248 20.03 3.42 -10.88
C HIS A 248 19.19 4.56 -10.30
N VAL A 249 19.11 4.69 -8.98
CA VAL A 249 18.42 5.82 -8.33
C VAL A 249 19.25 7.09 -8.52
N GLU A 250 20.56 7.01 -8.25
CA GLU A 250 21.44 8.17 -8.38
C GLU A 250 21.63 8.59 -9.85
N ALA A 251 21.77 7.64 -10.77
CA ALA A 251 21.82 7.92 -12.21
C ALA A 251 20.54 8.58 -12.72
N PHE A 252 19.36 8.16 -12.23
CA PHE A 252 18.08 8.78 -12.62
C PHE A 252 17.91 10.18 -12.04
N LYS A 253 18.37 10.44 -10.81
CA LYS A 253 18.37 11.79 -10.20
C LYS A 253 19.14 12.81 -11.04
N THR A 254 20.20 12.38 -11.72
CA THR A 254 21.02 13.23 -12.62
C THR A 254 20.62 13.10 -14.09
N GLY A 255 19.63 12.25 -14.40
CA GLY A 255 19.19 11.95 -15.76
C GLY A 255 18.36 13.07 -16.40
N PRO A 256 18.14 13.01 -17.72
CA PRO A 256 17.49 14.09 -18.48
C PRO A 256 16.06 14.38 -18.02
N GLU A 257 15.30 13.36 -17.59
CA GLU A 257 13.95 13.52 -17.06
C GLU A 257 13.94 14.40 -15.80
N MET A 258 14.82 14.12 -14.83
CA MET A 258 14.92 14.91 -13.61
C MET A 258 15.51 16.30 -13.85
N GLN A 259 16.45 16.43 -14.78
CA GLN A 259 17.00 17.73 -15.17
C GLN A 259 15.92 18.65 -15.78
N ASN A 260 14.98 18.09 -16.54
CA ASN A 260 13.85 18.86 -17.07
C ASN A 260 12.94 19.39 -15.95
N ILE A 261 12.63 18.54 -14.94
CA ILE A 261 11.84 18.95 -13.78
C ILE A 261 12.57 20.02 -12.97
N LEU A 262 13.89 19.86 -12.75
CA LEU A 262 14.68 20.85 -12.02
C LEU A 262 14.61 22.24 -12.67
N LYS A 263 14.80 22.32 -13.99
CA LYS A 263 14.70 23.58 -14.74
C LYS A 263 13.30 24.18 -14.69
N LYS A 264 12.27 23.34 -14.87
CA LYS A 264 10.87 23.76 -14.82
C LYS A 264 10.49 24.31 -13.45
N VAL A 265 10.79 23.55 -12.38
CA VAL A 265 10.48 23.95 -11.00
C VAL A 265 11.28 25.19 -10.60
N ALA A 266 12.56 25.29 -10.98
CA ALA A 266 13.35 26.50 -10.77
C ALA A 266 12.71 27.75 -11.39
N ALA A 267 12.20 27.63 -12.63
CA ALA A 267 11.49 28.72 -13.30
C ALA A 267 10.14 29.03 -12.63
N THR A 268 9.33 28.01 -12.32
CA THR A 268 8.03 28.18 -11.64
C THR A 268 8.17 28.85 -10.27
N LEU A 269 9.19 28.47 -9.50
CA LEU A 269 9.47 29.01 -8.18
C LEU A 269 10.36 30.27 -8.21
N GLN A 270 10.88 30.63 -9.38
CA GLN A 270 11.80 31.75 -9.59
C GLN A 270 13.03 31.70 -8.65
N VAL A 271 13.65 30.53 -8.55
CA VAL A 271 14.89 30.31 -7.79
C VAL A 271 16.01 29.83 -8.72
N PRO A 272 17.30 30.08 -8.41
CA PRO A 272 18.40 29.56 -9.21
C PRO A 272 18.35 28.03 -9.30
N VAL A 273 18.46 27.48 -10.51
CA VAL A 273 18.42 26.02 -10.73
C VAL A 273 19.51 25.27 -9.95
N ASN A 274 20.66 25.91 -9.72
CA ASN A 274 21.78 25.34 -8.97
C ASN A 274 21.51 25.21 -7.47
N ASP A 275 20.50 25.90 -6.94
CA ASP A 275 20.08 25.78 -5.54
C ASP A 275 19.14 24.59 -5.33
N LEU A 276 18.68 23.96 -6.42
CA LEU A 276 17.81 22.80 -6.41
C LEU A 276 18.57 21.52 -6.74
N ASN A 277 18.07 20.40 -6.22
CA ASN A 277 18.50 19.06 -6.61
C ASN A 277 17.31 18.09 -6.52
N ALA A 278 17.45 16.90 -7.11
CA ALA A 278 16.38 15.90 -7.16
C ALA A 278 15.81 15.53 -5.77
N ASP A 279 16.63 15.63 -4.74
CA ASP A 279 16.28 15.32 -3.36
C ASP A 279 15.40 16.40 -2.71
N LEU A 280 15.58 17.66 -3.07
CA LEU A 280 14.69 18.78 -2.70
C LEU A 280 13.39 18.73 -3.50
N ILE A 281 13.47 18.49 -4.81
CA ILE A 281 12.28 18.34 -5.68
C ILE A 281 11.34 17.24 -5.18
N GLN A 282 11.88 16.06 -4.83
CA GLN A 282 11.08 14.99 -4.23
C GLN A 282 10.40 15.42 -2.93
N VAL A 283 11.07 16.22 -2.09
CA VAL A 283 10.46 16.71 -0.86
C VAL A 283 9.33 17.69 -1.17
N ALA A 284 9.52 18.64 -2.09
CA ALA A 284 8.45 19.54 -2.53
C ALA A 284 7.22 18.74 -3.03
N PHE A 285 7.45 17.72 -3.86
CA PHE A 285 6.38 16.85 -4.38
C PHE A 285 5.67 16.07 -3.27
N PHE A 286 6.42 15.44 -2.35
CA PHE A 286 5.80 14.72 -1.24
C PHE A 286 5.15 15.65 -0.21
N THR A 287 5.53 16.93 -0.11
CA THR A 287 4.83 17.90 0.75
C THR A 287 3.38 18.09 0.31
N CYS A 288 3.09 18.11 -1.00
CA CYS A 288 1.71 18.04 -1.48
C CYS A 288 0.98 16.80 -0.91
N SER A 289 1.59 15.62 -1.00
CA SER A 289 1.02 14.39 -0.43
C SER A 289 0.80 14.46 1.08
N PHE A 290 1.75 15.04 1.84
CA PHE A 290 1.63 15.20 3.28
C PHE A 290 0.49 16.16 3.65
N ASP A 291 0.38 17.28 2.97
CA ASP A 291 -0.69 18.26 3.23
C ASP A 291 -2.07 17.68 2.90
N LEU A 292 -2.19 16.92 1.81
CA LEU A 292 -3.41 16.19 1.46
C LEU A 292 -3.77 15.15 2.54
N ALA A 293 -2.82 14.28 2.89
CA ALA A 293 -3.07 13.14 3.78
C ALA A 293 -3.24 13.54 5.25
N ILE A 294 -2.49 14.53 5.73
CA ILE A 294 -2.43 14.89 7.15
C ILE A 294 -3.40 16.03 7.47
N LYS A 295 -3.52 16.99 6.55
CA LYS A 295 -4.24 18.25 6.81
C LYS A 295 -5.55 18.33 6.03
N GLY A 296 -5.78 17.45 5.06
CA GLY A 296 -6.99 17.48 4.24
C GLY A 296 -7.05 18.74 3.37
N VAL A 297 -5.90 19.25 2.91
CA VAL A 297 -5.84 20.46 2.08
C VAL A 297 -4.95 20.25 0.86
N LYS A 298 -5.39 20.76 -0.29
CA LYS A 298 -4.54 20.89 -1.48
C LYS A 298 -3.67 22.13 -1.31
N SER A 299 -2.40 21.95 -0.92
CA SER A 299 -1.47 23.07 -0.76
C SER A 299 -0.91 23.57 -2.10
N PRO A 300 -0.35 24.80 -2.16
CA PRO A 300 0.27 25.30 -3.37
C PRO A 300 1.45 24.44 -3.86
N TRP A 301 2.02 23.59 -3.00
CA TRP A 301 3.02 22.59 -3.40
C TRP A 301 2.49 21.63 -4.48
N CYS A 302 1.17 21.37 -4.49
CA CYS A 302 0.53 20.56 -5.51
C CYS A 302 0.48 21.22 -6.88
N ASP A 303 0.53 22.55 -6.95
CA ASP A 303 0.44 23.32 -8.20
C ASP A 303 1.84 23.55 -8.84
N VAL A 304 2.92 23.14 -8.16
CA VAL A 304 4.29 23.19 -8.69
C VAL A 304 4.52 22.15 -9.80
N PHE A 305 3.78 21.04 -9.75
CA PHE A 305 4.00 19.86 -10.57
C PHE A 305 2.80 19.56 -11.44
N ASP A 306 3.04 19.13 -12.68
CA ASP A 306 2.00 18.50 -13.50
C ASP A 306 2.07 16.97 -13.45
N ILE A 307 1.18 16.33 -14.22
CA ILE A 307 1.08 14.86 -14.26
C ILE A 307 2.35 14.21 -14.83
N ASP A 308 3.04 14.86 -15.78
CA ASP A 308 4.23 14.28 -16.38
C ASP A 308 5.44 14.39 -15.45
N ASP A 309 5.56 15.50 -14.70
CA ASP A 309 6.52 15.58 -13.59
C ASP A 309 6.25 14.50 -12.54
N ALA A 310 4.99 14.29 -12.19
CA ALA A 310 4.58 13.33 -11.18
C ALA A 310 4.89 11.87 -11.58
N LYS A 311 4.71 11.50 -12.85
CA LYS A 311 5.10 10.17 -13.37
C LYS A 311 6.61 9.93 -13.26
N VAL A 312 7.44 10.94 -13.55
CA VAL A 312 8.90 10.85 -13.40
C VAL A 312 9.29 10.70 -11.92
N LEU A 313 8.66 11.47 -11.03
CA LEU A 313 8.93 11.42 -9.58
C LEU A 313 8.43 10.12 -8.95
N GLU A 314 7.30 9.59 -9.41
CA GLU A 314 6.83 8.25 -9.06
C GLU A 314 7.86 7.21 -9.48
N TYR A 315 8.36 7.27 -10.72
CA TYR A 315 9.37 6.34 -11.22
C TYR A 315 10.68 6.39 -10.43
N LEU A 316 11.14 7.58 -10.05
CA LEU A 316 12.31 7.74 -9.17
C LEU A 316 12.09 7.05 -7.81
N ASN A 317 10.92 7.22 -7.21
CA ASN A 317 10.60 6.53 -5.97
C ASN A 317 10.47 5.01 -6.18
N ASP A 318 9.86 4.56 -7.28
CA ASP A 318 9.75 3.13 -7.60
C ASP A 318 11.10 2.49 -7.87
N LEU A 319 12.03 3.17 -8.55
CA LEU A 319 13.43 2.73 -8.66
C LEU A 319 14.04 2.51 -7.29
N LYS A 320 13.86 3.47 -6.38
CA LYS A 320 14.37 3.32 -5.00
C LYS A 320 13.73 2.13 -4.29
N GLN A 321 12.41 1.94 -4.41
CA GLN A 321 11.74 0.80 -3.78
C GLN A 321 12.16 -0.54 -4.41
N TYR A 322 12.28 -0.60 -5.73
CA TYR A 322 12.68 -1.77 -6.50
C TYR A 322 14.09 -2.21 -6.09
N TRP A 323 15.05 -1.30 -6.16
CA TRP A 323 16.45 -1.61 -5.91
C TRP A 323 16.77 -1.87 -4.44
N LYS A 324 16.04 -1.23 -3.53
CA LYS A 324 16.36 -1.27 -2.09
C LYS A 324 15.50 -2.25 -1.28
N ARG A 325 14.30 -2.60 -1.76
CA ARG A 325 13.26 -3.33 -1.01
C ARG A 325 12.49 -4.36 -1.85
N GLY A 326 12.69 -4.39 -3.16
CA GLY A 326 12.04 -5.32 -4.09
C GLY A 326 13.06 -6.14 -4.85
N TYR A 327 12.89 -6.24 -6.17
CA TYR A 327 13.65 -7.15 -7.04
C TYR A 327 15.09 -6.74 -7.39
N GLY A 328 15.61 -5.62 -6.87
CA GLY A 328 16.98 -5.18 -7.19
C GLY A 328 18.07 -6.19 -6.87
N TYR A 329 17.96 -6.82 -5.70
CA TYR A 329 18.90 -7.84 -5.23
C TYR A 329 18.12 -8.98 -4.60
N THR A 330 18.59 -10.21 -4.80
CA THR A 330 17.96 -11.42 -4.24
C THR A 330 17.82 -11.35 -2.72
N ILE A 331 18.81 -10.76 -2.02
CA ILE A 331 18.77 -10.60 -0.56
C ILE A 331 17.65 -9.65 -0.08
N ASN A 332 17.20 -8.71 -0.92
CA ASN A 332 16.10 -7.83 -0.55
C ASN A 332 14.86 -8.65 -0.19
N SER A 333 14.43 -9.55 -1.06
CA SER A 333 13.26 -10.41 -0.83
C SER A 333 13.58 -11.56 0.13
N ARG A 334 14.74 -12.22 0.01
CA ARG A 334 15.10 -13.37 0.87
C ARG A 334 15.32 -12.99 2.34
N SER A 335 15.66 -11.73 2.64
CA SER A 335 15.67 -11.25 4.04
C SER A 335 14.32 -11.39 4.75
N SER A 336 13.21 -11.50 4.01
CA SER A 336 11.85 -11.68 4.54
C SER A 336 11.44 -13.14 4.76
N CYS A 337 12.33 -14.12 4.56
CA CYS A 337 11.97 -15.53 4.67
C CYS A 337 11.46 -15.94 6.06
N THR A 338 12.01 -15.37 7.13
CA THR A 338 11.49 -15.60 8.50
C THR A 338 10.02 -15.19 8.62
N LEU A 339 9.61 -14.13 7.93
CA LEU A 339 8.23 -13.64 7.95
C LEU A 339 7.32 -14.55 7.13
N PHE A 340 7.79 -14.96 5.94
CA PHE A 340 7.05 -15.90 5.11
C PHE A 340 6.82 -17.25 5.81
N GLN A 341 7.85 -17.77 6.47
CA GLN A 341 7.77 -19.02 7.25
C GLN A 341 6.84 -18.88 8.45
N ASP A 342 6.88 -17.77 9.19
CA ASP A 342 5.99 -17.50 10.33
C ASP A 342 4.51 -17.54 9.92
N ILE A 343 4.15 -16.93 8.77
CA ILE A 343 2.79 -16.98 8.21
C ILE A 343 2.36 -18.42 7.96
N PHE A 344 3.20 -19.21 7.29
CA PHE A 344 2.86 -20.60 6.97
C PHE A 344 2.84 -21.50 8.20
N GLN A 345 3.67 -21.24 9.23
CA GLN A 345 3.59 -21.93 10.51
C GLN A 345 2.24 -21.69 11.20
N HIS A 346 1.72 -20.47 11.14
CA HIS A 346 0.38 -20.16 11.66
C HIS A 346 -0.73 -20.90 10.91
N LEU A 347 -0.66 -20.92 9.58
CA LEU A 347 -1.61 -21.60 8.71
C LEU A 347 -1.57 -23.13 8.90
N ASP A 348 -0.37 -23.72 8.95
CA ASP A 348 -0.16 -25.15 9.18
C ASP A 348 -0.75 -25.58 10.52
N LYS A 349 -0.46 -24.82 11.58
CA LYS A 349 -1.02 -25.08 12.91
C LYS A 349 -2.55 -25.03 12.90
N ALA A 350 -3.16 -24.10 12.17
CA ALA A 350 -4.62 -24.02 12.09
C ALA A 350 -5.22 -25.21 11.34
N VAL A 351 -4.59 -25.66 10.25
CA VAL A 351 -4.99 -26.87 9.51
C VAL A 351 -4.93 -28.09 10.42
N GLU A 352 -3.80 -28.31 11.10
CA GLU A 352 -3.62 -29.44 12.03
C GLU A 352 -4.66 -29.44 13.15
N GLN A 353 -4.93 -28.27 13.75
CA GLN A 353 -5.94 -28.12 14.81
C GLN A 353 -7.33 -28.45 14.29
N LYS A 354 -7.71 -27.93 13.11
CA LYS A 354 -9.03 -28.20 12.52
C LYS A 354 -9.21 -29.67 12.17
N GLN A 355 -8.18 -30.32 11.59
CA GLN A 355 -8.19 -31.75 11.28
C GLN A 355 -8.35 -32.62 12.54
N ARG A 356 -7.80 -32.18 13.67
CA ARG A 356 -7.98 -32.83 14.98
C ARG A 356 -9.25 -32.43 15.72
N SER A 357 -10.15 -31.68 15.07
CA SER A 357 -11.36 -31.11 15.67
C SER A 357 -11.09 -30.27 16.93
N GLN A 358 -9.91 -29.66 17.02
CA GLN A 358 -9.53 -28.75 18.09
C GLN A 358 -9.87 -27.30 17.74
N PRO A 359 -10.16 -26.44 18.73
CA PRO A 359 -10.29 -25.01 18.50
C PRO A 359 -9.00 -24.42 17.91
N ILE A 360 -9.13 -23.56 16.89
CA ILE A 360 -7.99 -22.83 16.33
C ILE A 360 -7.43 -21.90 17.41
N SER A 361 -6.16 -22.10 17.78
CA SER A 361 -5.52 -21.37 18.88
C SER A 361 -5.35 -19.87 18.60
N SER A 362 -5.21 -19.48 17.34
CA SER A 362 -5.09 -18.09 16.92
C SER A 362 -5.85 -17.89 15.60
N PRO A 363 -7.17 -17.64 15.64
CA PRO A 363 -7.98 -17.45 14.44
C PRO A 363 -7.72 -16.10 13.75
N VAL A 364 -7.17 -15.13 14.48
CA VAL A 364 -6.78 -13.82 13.95
C VAL A 364 -5.38 -13.48 14.43
N ILE A 365 -4.47 -13.28 13.49
CA ILE A 365 -3.11 -12.81 13.72
C ILE A 365 -2.91 -11.50 12.96
N LEU A 366 -2.56 -10.44 13.67
CA LEU A 366 -2.35 -9.10 13.13
C LEU A 366 -0.90 -8.66 13.37
N GLN A 367 -0.17 -8.37 12.30
CA GLN A 367 1.26 -8.11 12.32
C GLN A 367 1.56 -6.73 11.73
N PHE A 368 1.92 -5.77 12.58
CA PHE A 368 2.09 -4.36 12.19
C PHE A 368 3.55 -4.00 11.86
N GLY A 369 3.77 -3.57 10.63
CA GLY A 369 5.10 -3.27 10.08
C GLY A 369 5.14 -2.03 9.20
N HIS A 370 5.99 -2.08 8.18
CA HIS A 370 6.33 -0.97 7.30
C HIS A 370 6.12 -1.35 5.83
N ALA A 371 6.23 -0.38 4.92
CA ALA A 371 6.33 -0.70 3.49
C ALA A 371 7.53 -1.61 3.22
N GLU A 372 8.62 -1.40 3.96
CA GLU A 372 9.83 -2.20 3.99
C GLU A 372 9.63 -3.61 4.57
N THR A 373 8.50 -3.91 5.22
CA THR A 373 8.13 -5.26 5.65
C THR A 373 7.36 -5.98 4.54
N LEU A 374 6.36 -5.32 3.95
CA LEU A 374 5.47 -5.90 2.94
C LEU A 374 6.15 -6.11 1.58
N LEU A 375 6.92 -5.12 1.13
CA LEU A 375 7.44 -5.11 -0.23
C LEU A 375 8.48 -6.23 -0.50
N PRO A 376 9.43 -6.52 0.42
CA PRO A 376 10.28 -7.71 0.30
C PRO A 376 9.48 -9.01 0.22
N LEU A 377 8.45 -9.17 1.05
CA LEU A 377 7.64 -10.38 1.11
C LEU A 377 6.83 -10.58 -0.17
N LEU A 378 6.16 -9.54 -0.66
CA LEU A 378 5.46 -9.58 -1.95
C LEU A 378 6.42 -9.92 -3.09
N SER A 379 7.65 -9.40 -3.04
CA SER A 379 8.68 -9.72 -4.03
C SER A 379 9.19 -11.15 -3.91
N LEU A 380 9.32 -11.68 -2.68
CA LEU A 380 9.67 -13.08 -2.40
C LEU A 380 8.63 -14.04 -2.99
N MET A 381 7.35 -13.65 -2.92
CA MET A 381 6.21 -14.37 -3.48
C MET A 381 6.03 -14.17 -4.99
N GLY A 382 6.88 -13.38 -5.66
CA GLY A 382 6.83 -13.17 -7.11
C GLY A 382 5.80 -12.15 -7.61
N TYR A 383 5.20 -11.35 -6.71
CA TYR A 383 4.21 -10.33 -7.08
C TYR A 383 4.80 -9.08 -7.72
N PHE A 384 4.07 -8.50 -8.68
CA PHE A 384 4.43 -7.23 -9.34
C PHE A 384 5.81 -7.22 -10.02
N LYS A 385 6.33 -8.40 -10.42
CA LYS A 385 7.58 -8.50 -11.17
C LYS A 385 7.37 -8.09 -12.62
N ASP A 386 8.07 -7.04 -13.03
CA ASP A 386 8.16 -6.62 -14.42
C ASP A 386 9.02 -7.56 -15.26
N LYS A 387 8.74 -7.63 -16.57
CA LYS A 387 9.52 -8.44 -17.53
C LYS A 387 10.98 -7.96 -17.62
N GLU A 388 11.15 -6.65 -17.69
CA GLU A 388 12.46 -6.00 -17.66
C GLU A 388 12.64 -5.30 -16.30
N PRO A 389 13.83 -5.39 -15.67
CA PRO A 389 14.11 -4.62 -14.46
C PRO A 389 13.94 -3.12 -14.67
N LEU A 390 13.50 -2.41 -13.63
CA LEU A 390 13.45 -0.95 -13.64
C LEU A 390 14.87 -0.41 -13.55
N THR A 391 15.26 0.49 -14.45
CA THR A 391 16.60 1.09 -14.50
C THR A 391 16.50 2.59 -14.75
N ALA A 392 17.59 3.32 -14.51
CA ALA A 392 17.68 4.74 -14.86
C ALA A 392 17.41 5.05 -16.35
N TYR A 393 17.48 4.07 -17.23
CA TYR A 393 17.54 4.28 -18.68
C TYR A 393 16.30 3.81 -19.45
N ASN A 394 15.35 3.14 -18.78
CA ASN A 394 14.16 2.58 -19.42
C ASN A 394 12.84 3.18 -18.92
N TYR A 395 12.86 4.39 -18.33
CA TYR A 395 11.66 5.11 -17.87
C TYR A 395 10.51 5.08 -18.88
N LYS A 396 10.78 5.48 -20.14
CA LYS A 396 9.75 5.50 -21.21
C LYS A 396 9.17 4.12 -21.54
N LYS A 397 9.94 3.04 -21.36
CA LYS A 397 9.46 1.66 -21.55
C LYS A 397 8.67 1.15 -20.33
N GLN A 398 8.87 1.77 -19.17
CA GLN A 398 8.31 1.39 -17.87
C GLN A 398 7.09 2.24 -17.47
N MET A 399 6.44 2.91 -18.44
CA MET A 399 5.24 3.72 -18.21
C MET A 399 4.04 2.89 -17.72
N HIS A 400 4.00 1.59 -18.07
CA HIS A 400 2.95 0.65 -17.65
C HIS A 400 3.51 -0.49 -16.78
N ARG A 401 4.60 -0.22 -16.03
CA ARG A 401 5.21 -1.18 -15.11
C ARG A 401 4.21 -1.69 -14.08
N LYS A 402 4.37 -2.95 -13.68
CA LYS A 402 3.63 -3.59 -12.60
C LYS A 402 4.13 -3.09 -11.24
N PHE A 403 5.43 -2.85 -11.09
CA PHE A 403 6.04 -2.39 -9.85
C PHE A 403 5.79 -0.89 -9.61
N ARG A 404 4.57 -0.56 -9.16
CA ARG A 404 4.18 0.79 -8.72
C ARG A 404 3.95 0.81 -7.23
N SER A 405 4.93 1.28 -6.47
CA SER A 405 4.95 1.14 -5.02
C SER A 405 3.77 1.84 -4.32
N GLY A 406 3.19 2.89 -4.93
CA GLY A 406 2.02 3.57 -4.37
C GLY A 406 0.71 2.80 -4.49
N LEU A 407 0.60 1.88 -5.46
CA LEU A 407 -0.55 0.98 -5.57
C LEU A 407 -0.37 -0.29 -4.74
N ILE A 408 0.88 -0.70 -4.52
CA ILE A 408 1.22 -1.92 -3.80
C ILE A 408 1.21 -1.69 -2.29
N VAL A 409 1.93 -0.67 -1.83
CA VAL A 409 2.13 -0.33 -0.42
C VAL A 409 1.85 1.16 -0.15
N PRO A 410 0.60 1.66 -0.31
CA PRO A 410 0.18 2.97 0.22
C PRO A 410 0.22 2.98 1.75
N TYR A 411 -0.07 4.12 2.41
CA TYR A 411 -0.31 4.09 3.86
C TYR A 411 -1.41 3.09 4.21
N ALA A 412 -1.34 2.44 5.38
CA ALA A 412 -2.32 1.43 5.80
C ALA A 412 -2.45 0.17 4.90
N SER A 413 -1.54 0.00 3.93
CA SER A 413 -1.52 -1.18 3.06
C SER A 413 -1.47 -2.47 3.86
N ASN A 414 -2.16 -3.50 3.39
CA ASN A 414 -2.28 -4.76 4.10
C ASN A 414 -2.20 -5.95 3.14
N LEU A 415 -1.48 -7.00 3.54
CA LEU A 415 -1.48 -8.31 2.89
C LEU A 415 -2.11 -9.30 3.87
N ILE A 416 -3.20 -9.95 3.46
CA ILE A 416 -4.00 -10.79 4.34
C ILE A 416 -4.10 -12.18 3.72
N PHE A 417 -3.76 -13.21 4.49
CA PHE A 417 -4.02 -14.61 4.15
C PHE A 417 -5.27 -15.06 4.89
N VAL A 418 -6.25 -15.58 4.17
CA VAL A 418 -7.47 -16.14 4.75
C VAL A 418 -7.51 -17.63 4.44
N LEU A 419 -7.47 -18.44 5.48
CA LEU A 419 -7.62 -19.89 5.42
C LEU A 419 -9.10 -20.24 5.59
N TYR A 420 -9.62 -21.07 4.70
CA TYR A 420 -10.99 -21.55 4.69
C TYR A 420 -11.03 -23.06 4.91
N HIS A 421 -12.05 -23.52 5.63
CA HIS A 421 -12.42 -24.93 5.76
C HIS A 421 -13.73 -25.20 4.99
N CYS A 422 -13.69 -26.12 4.04
CA CYS A 422 -14.82 -26.48 3.19
C CYS A 422 -15.45 -27.81 3.63
N GLU A 423 -16.70 -27.77 4.11
CA GLU A 423 -17.37 -28.96 4.66
C GLU A 423 -17.72 -30.01 3.60
N ASN A 424 -17.99 -29.57 2.36
CA ASN A 424 -18.38 -30.45 1.25
C ASN A 424 -17.18 -30.94 0.42
N ALA A 425 -15.98 -30.92 0.97
CA ALA A 425 -14.77 -31.40 0.31
C ALA A 425 -14.83 -32.92 0.07
N LYS A 426 -14.51 -33.35 -1.15
CA LYS A 426 -14.50 -34.79 -1.51
C LYS A 426 -13.20 -35.48 -1.15
N THR A 427 -12.12 -34.71 -1.03
CA THR A 427 -10.79 -35.19 -0.70
C THR A 427 -10.20 -34.38 0.46
N PRO A 428 -9.25 -34.93 1.24
CA PRO A 428 -8.56 -34.17 2.30
C PRO A 428 -7.92 -32.88 1.80
N LYS A 429 -7.39 -32.90 0.56
CA LYS A 429 -6.81 -31.71 -0.10
C LYS A 429 -7.83 -30.60 -0.34
N GLU A 430 -9.05 -30.95 -0.71
CA GLU A 430 -10.14 -29.99 -0.95
C GLU A 430 -10.69 -29.33 0.31
N GLN A 431 -10.37 -29.87 1.50
CA GLN A 431 -10.88 -29.37 2.78
C GLN A 431 -10.37 -27.98 3.12
N PHE A 432 -9.16 -27.64 2.66
CA PHE A 432 -8.53 -26.36 3.00
C PHE A 432 -8.21 -25.55 1.76
N ARG A 433 -8.73 -24.32 1.74
CA ARG A 433 -8.48 -23.34 0.69
C ARG A 433 -7.89 -22.08 1.29
N VAL A 434 -7.14 -21.35 0.49
CA VAL A 434 -6.53 -20.09 0.88
C VAL A 434 -6.78 -19.04 -0.17
N GLN A 435 -7.12 -17.84 0.27
CA GLN A 435 -7.11 -16.63 -0.53
C GLN A 435 -6.16 -15.62 0.09
N MET A 436 -5.56 -14.80 -0.77
CA MET A 436 -4.79 -13.64 -0.34
C MET A 436 -5.53 -12.38 -0.73
N LEU A 437 -5.49 -11.37 0.13
CA LEU A 437 -5.99 -10.04 -0.16
C LEU A 437 -4.83 -9.04 -0.05
N LEU A 438 -4.76 -8.10 -0.98
CA LEU A 438 -3.88 -6.95 -0.91
C LEU A 438 -4.73 -5.68 -0.91
N ASN A 439 -4.55 -4.85 0.12
CA ASN A 439 -5.32 -3.61 0.31
C ASN A 439 -6.83 -3.88 0.27
N GLU A 440 -7.27 -4.93 0.98
CA GLU A 440 -8.65 -5.43 1.08
C GLU A 440 -9.28 -5.97 -0.21
N LYS A 441 -8.54 -6.08 -1.31
CA LYS A 441 -8.98 -6.68 -2.57
C LYS A 441 -8.37 -8.05 -2.76
N VAL A 442 -9.09 -8.99 -3.37
CA VAL A 442 -8.55 -10.32 -3.67
C VAL A 442 -7.32 -10.16 -4.56
N LEU A 443 -6.25 -10.83 -4.17
CA LEU A 443 -4.96 -10.83 -4.86
C LEU A 443 -4.83 -12.16 -5.62
N PRO A 444 -5.00 -12.17 -6.96
CA PRO A 444 -4.78 -13.37 -7.76
C PRO A 444 -3.40 -13.97 -7.52
N LEU A 445 -3.29 -15.29 -7.50
CA LEU A 445 -2.03 -16.02 -7.30
C LEU A 445 -1.04 -15.65 -8.40
N ALA A 446 0.18 -15.25 -8.04
CA ALA A 446 1.17 -14.78 -9.01
C ALA A 446 1.45 -15.79 -10.14
N TYR A 447 1.45 -17.09 -9.82
CA TYR A 447 1.81 -18.17 -10.73
C TYR A 447 0.66 -18.71 -11.60
N SER A 448 -0.61 -18.63 -11.15
CA SER A 448 -1.76 -19.18 -11.87
C SER A 448 -2.82 -18.15 -12.28
N GLN A 449 -2.78 -16.94 -11.69
CA GLN A 449 -3.83 -15.93 -11.78
C GLN A 449 -5.20 -16.37 -11.22
N GLU A 450 -5.28 -17.52 -10.56
CA GLU A 450 -6.48 -17.94 -9.84
C GLU A 450 -6.62 -17.13 -8.54
N THR A 451 -7.86 -16.96 -8.09
CA THR A 451 -8.19 -16.11 -6.92
C THR A 451 -8.25 -16.90 -5.61
N VAL A 452 -8.16 -18.22 -5.70
CA VAL A 452 -8.20 -19.18 -4.59
C VAL A 452 -7.30 -20.35 -4.91
N SER A 453 -6.61 -20.88 -3.91
CA SER A 453 -5.80 -22.11 -4.04
C SER A 453 -6.25 -23.16 -3.04
N PHE A 454 -6.03 -24.43 -3.34
CA PHE A 454 -5.92 -25.43 -2.28
C PHE A 454 -4.69 -25.11 -1.44
N TYR A 455 -4.81 -25.20 -0.12
CA TYR A 455 -3.71 -24.82 0.77
C TYR A 455 -2.44 -25.65 0.50
N GLU A 456 -2.61 -26.95 0.21
CA GLU A 456 -1.51 -27.84 -0.15
C GLU A 456 -0.80 -27.43 -1.45
N ASP A 457 -1.54 -26.98 -2.47
CA ASP A 457 -0.95 -26.52 -3.73
C ASP A 457 -0.17 -25.23 -3.55
N LEU A 458 -0.66 -24.31 -2.71
CA LEU A 458 0.07 -23.11 -2.35
C LEU A 458 1.39 -23.44 -1.64
N LYS A 459 1.36 -24.38 -0.67
CA LYS A 459 2.57 -24.85 0.02
C LYS A 459 3.56 -25.49 -0.95
N ASN A 460 3.07 -26.35 -1.84
CA ASN A 460 3.91 -27.02 -2.83
C ASN A 460 4.56 -26.02 -3.80
N HIS A 461 3.83 -24.99 -4.22
CA HIS A 461 4.37 -23.93 -5.07
C HIS A 461 5.54 -23.19 -4.39
N TYR A 462 5.42 -22.86 -3.10
CA TYR A 462 6.45 -22.14 -2.34
C TYR A 462 7.38 -23.06 -1.54
N LYS A 463 7.44 -24.36 -1.86
CA LYS A 463 8.18 -25.37 -1.08
C LYS A 463 9.64 -24.99 -0.87
N ASP A 464 10.32 -24.50 -1.90
CA ASP A 464 11.73 -24.10 -1.80
C ASP A 464 11.91 -22.95 -0.79
N ILE A 465 11.00 -21.98 -0.76
CA ILE A 465 11.07 -20.87 0.19
C ILE A 465 10.81 -21.39 1.62
N LEU A 466 9.82 -22.27 1.78
CA LEU A 466 9.44 -22.83 3.08
C LEU A 466 10.53 -23.74 3.66
N GLN A 467 11.25 -24.49 2.83
CA GLN A 467 12.21 -25.50 3.27
C GLN A 467 13.67 -25.03 3.23
N SER A 468 14.06 -24.26 2.23
CA SER A 468 15.46 -23.92 1.98
C SER A 468 15.82 -22.47 2.28
N CYS A 469 14.85 -21.59 2.53
CA CYS A 469 15.15 -20.20 2.87
C CYS A 469 15.38 -20.01 4.37
N GLN A 470 16.53 -20.47 4.87
CA GLN A 470 16.89 -20.25 6.27
C GLN A 470 17.41 -18.82 6.47
N THR A 471 16.72 -18.02 7.30
CA THR A 471 17.08 -16.61 7.46
C THR A 471 18.48 -16.43 8.06
N SER A 472 18.94 -17.34 8.92
CA SER A 472 20.33 -17.36 9.41
C SER A 472 21.33 -17.44 8.26
N GLU A 473 21.18 -18.42 7.38
CA GLU A 473 22.09 -18.63 6.24
C GLU A 473 21.98 -17.51 5.20
N GLU A 474 20.77 -17.01 4.94
CA GLU A 474 20.53 -15.93 3.98
C GLU A 474 21.11 -14.59 4.44
N CYS A 475 21.01 -14.31 5.74
CA CYS A 475 21.43 -13.03 6.31
C CYS A 475 22.87 -13.04 6.82
N GLU A 476 23.53 -14.20 6.89
CA GLU A 476 24.95 -14.30 7.16
C GLU A 476 25.77 -13.78 5.97
N LEU A 477 26.84 -13.02 6.29
CA LEU A 477 27.85 -12.70 5.29
C LEU A 477 28.65 -13.97 4.97
N ALA A 478 28.93 -14.20 3.69
CA ALA A 478 29.90 -15.23 3.32
C ALA A 478 31.21 -14.92 4.05
N ARG A 479 31.71 -15.87 4.85
CA ARG A 479 33.05 -15.76 5.40
C ARG A 479 33.99 -15.57 4.23
N ALA A 480 34.72 -14.45 4.20
CA ALA A 480 35.84 -14.34 3.29
C ALA A 480 36.70 -15.58 3.58
N ASN A 481 36.91 -16.45 2.58
CA ASN A 481 37.94 -17.46 2.69
C ASN A 481 39.25 -16.69 2.85
N SER A 482 39.66 -16.49 4.10
CA SER A 482 41.03 -16.20 4.47
C SER A 482 41.84 -17.46 4.16
N THR A 483 42.01 -17.79 2.89
CA THR A 483 43.21 -18.49 2.44
C THR A 483 44.30 -17.44 2.32
N SER A 484 44.66 -16.90 3.48
CA SER A 484 45.93 -16.28 3.76
C SER A 484 46.52 -17.13 4.87
N ASP A 485 47.01 -18.30 4.52
CA ASP A 485 47.92 -19.14 5.32
C ASP A 485 48.26 -20.40 4.51
N GLU A 486 49.14 -20.26 3.51
CA GLU A 486 50.23 -21.22 3.38
C GLU A 486 51.52 -20.39 3.32
N LEU A 487 52.26 -20.51 4.42
CA LEU A 487 53.63 -20.03 4.66
C LEU A 487 54.62 -20.60 3.65
#